data_AF-A0A0G4EIY1-F1
#
_entry.id   AF-A0A0G4EIY1-F1
#
_cell.length_a   1.000
_cell.length_b   1.000
_cell.length_c   1.000
_cell.angle_alpha   90.00
_cell.angle_beta   90.00
_cell.angle_gamma   90.00
#
_symmetry.space_group_name_H-M   'P 1'
#
loop_
_entity.id
_entity.type
_entity.pdbx_description
1 polymer ?
#
loop_
_entity_poly.entity_id
_entity_poly.type
_entity_poly.pdbx_seq_one_letter_code
_entity_poly.pdbx_strand_id
1 'polypeptide(L)'
;MSSCPFPYPSMAAAASSSSAAAAAAHVADLPHPPATSSSDRDRPTASPPPLSSTVISKAAHSEPTRRALLSKITDTNQHVVLQCVKEEIDRLMADKGLKNVITLSADLTSLNLLLDLVYIIQQSGEWAETVPIIRVAKHQGRGGGQLPIELGSADVERVGSRAVCEGRCEALRQLSLIQRHIGIPLERDSNGLERLGGRRLTIRPLLTLPANHPFRNGYDEANPVCEYHGAHFLSVRDAVLCRMGFGGSKVVDQCVTLYNDTARYNRLRQLARQPPPIWGCHTISTIHWATLQAFDRIIVLHGDQPDHTFTAHIYIQSFTPNAEARLFTTERPVDGKEGAALLPQTVRVVHEMMRDAAVVAFGNRLAIALPPAAGDDGSGQGGEQTSGPAVGAAAAASSSAAAAPPAAGAAAGSLSQHNGGDLMGIDSGGGPASSADGQGGGAGGGGSCGGSSRDLLQKIRSMRSVASQLVSDLDVAERMIASQADSTLDGASLAGSLSTILAEMTKQLAEIADHNSQVPISVPLVSDYVSSSSAAPAAAASAPAAGGAGGDGNRGEKGEAAASSASTGDDGGEGEMAADDRRRQRRRGEQTAKAADGGSMMGDE
;
A
#
# COMPACT_ATOMS: atom_id res chain seq x y z
N MET A 1 -5.23 -18.98 28.28
CA MET A 1 -4.48 -17.96 27.52
C MET A 1 -3.08 -17.87 28.12
N SER A 2 -2.10 -18.52 27.51
CA SER A 2 -0.71 -18.51 27.99
C SER A 2 0.00 -17.27 27.49
N SER A 3 0.35 -16.38 28.41
CA SER A 3 1.22 -15.24 28.19
C SER A 3 2.67 -15.70 28.06
N CYS A 4 3.30 -15.47 26.91
CA CYS A 4 4.75 -15.58 26.77
C CYS A 4 5.38 -14.22 27.08
N PRO A 5 6.40 -14.14 27.96
CA PRO A 5 7.11 -12.90 28.24
C PRO A 5 8.22 -12.67 27.20
N PHE A 6 8.30 -11.46 26.67
CA PHE A 6 9.46 -10.98 25.92
C PHE A 6 10.40 -10.22 26.87
N PRO A 7 11.72 -10.47 26.86
CA PRO A 7 12.66 -9.67 27.64
C PRO A 7 13.02 -8.38 26.90
N TYR A 8 12.81 -7.24 27.55
CA TYR A 8 13.36 -5.95 27.12
C TYR A 8 14.81 -5.82 27.58
N PRO A 9 15.76 -5.38 26.73
CA PRO A 9 17.07 -4.95 27.21
C PRO A 9 16.96 -3.52 27.79
N SER A 10 17.54 -3.36 28.98
CA SER A 10 17.75 -2.08 29.65
C SER A 10 18.69 -1.20 28.81
N MET A 11 18.24 -0.03 28.38
CA MET A 11 19.10 0.99 27.79
C MET A 11 19.58 1.95 28.88
N ALA A 12 20.88 1.91 29.16
CA ALA A 12 21.58 2.90 29.94
C ALA A 12 21.72 4.21 29.14
N ALA A 13 21.27 5.32 29.71
CA ALA A 13 21.41 6.65 29.14
C ALA A 13 22.83 7.18 29.36
N ALA A 14 23.57 7.42 28.28
CA ALA A 14 24.81 8.20 28.30
C ALA A 14 24.48 9.64 27.91
N ALA A 15 24.58 10.56 28.88
CA ALA A 15 24.55 11.99 28.63
C ALA A 15 25.89 12.44 28.02
N SER A 16 25.86 12.99 26.81
CA SER A 16 27.01 13.69 26.21
C SER A 16 26.76 15.19 26.23
N SER A 17 27.49 15.89 27.10
CA SER A 17 27.64 17.33 27.11
C SER A 17 28.46 17.78 25.90
N SER A 18 27.98 18.79 25.18
CA SER A 18 28.76 19.48 24.14
C SER A 18 28.71 20.98 24.38
N SER A 19 29.85 21.57 24.71
CA SER A 19 30.08 23.01 24.73
C SER A 19 31.27 23.30 23.83
N ALA A 20 31.05 24.00 22.72
CA ALA A 20 32.11 24.56 21.89
C ALA A 20 31.89 26.07 21.78
N ALA A 21 32.75 26.83 22.47
CA ALA A 21 32.87 28.27 22.32
C ALA A 21 33.95 28.57 21.27
N ALA A 22 33.60 29.44 20.33
CA ALA A 22 34.46 29.95 19.28
C ALA A 22 35.53 30.89 19.84
N ALA A 23 36.74 30.81 19.28
CA ALA A 23 37.72 31.89 19.35
C ALA A 23 38.39 32.04 17.97
N ALA A 24 38.09 33.17 17.33
CA ALA A 24 38.74 33.64 16.13
C ALA A 24 40.13 34.20 16.47
N ALA A 25 41.13 33.88 15.65
CA ALA A 25 42.42 34.57 15.65
C ALA A 25 42.81 34.91 14.21
N HIS A 26 42.78 36.22 13.96
CA HIS A 26 43.44 36.92 12.86
C HIS A 26 44.94 36.60 12.86
N VAL A 27 45.50 36.22 11.71
CA VAL A 27 46.95 36.33 11.45
C VAL A 27 47.15 37.00 10.09
N ALA A 28 48.07 37.96 10.13
CA ALA A 28 48.33 38.99 9.14
C ALA A 28 49.11 38.52 7.91
N ASP A 29 48.88 39.26 6.83
CA ASP A 29 49.61 39.30 5.57
C ASP A 29 51.12 39.52 5.74
N LEU A 30 51.90 38.83 4.88
CA LEU A 30 53.23 39.25 4.45
C LEU A 30 53.38 39.06 2.93
N PRO A 31 54.01 40.02 2.22
CA PRO A 31 54.14 40.00 0.77
C PRO A 31 55.33 39.14 0.31
N HIS A 32 55.14 38.38 -0.77
CA HIS A 32 56.21 37.67 -1.48
C HIS A 32 56.37 38.18 -2.92
N PRO A 33 57.62 38.21 -3.45
CA PRO A 33 57.98 38.89 -4.68
C PRO A 33 57.58 38.12 -5.94
N PRO A 34 57.43 38.82 -7.10
CA PRO A 34 56.96 38.21 -8.33
C PRO A 34 58.10 37.44 -9.03
N ALA A 35 57.96 36.12 -9.13
CA ALA A 35 58.74 35.29 -10.03
C ALA A 35 57.97 35.12 -11.35
N THR A 36 58.45 35.79 -12.40
CA THR A 36 58.00 35.57 -13.77
C THR A 36 58.56 34.25 -14.29
N SER A 37 57.79 33.17 -14.17
CA SER A 37 58.09 31.89 -14.82
C SER A 37 57.04 31.60 -15.89
N SER A 38 57.44 31.83 -17.13
CA SER A 38 56.75 31.45 -18.36
C SER A 38 56.59 29.93 -18.41
N SER A 39 55.39 29.43 -18.11
CA SER A 39 55.03 28.01 -18.21
C SER A 39 53.83 27.87 -19.16
N ASP A 40 54.10 27.53 -20.42
CA ASP A 40 53.15 27.15 -21.46
C ASP A 40 52.45 25.80 -21.16
N ARG A 41 51.85 25.64 -19.97
CA ARG A 41 51.11 24.43 -19.57
C ARG A 41 49.67 24.66 -19.10
N ASP A 42 49.14 25.87 -19.23
CA ASP A 42 47.74 26.16 -18.96
C ASP A 42 46.85 25.82 -20.17
N ARG A 43 46.79 24.54 -20.54
CA ARG A 43 45.65 24.05 -21.31
C ARG A 43 44.55 23.75 -20.29
N PRO A 44 43.45 24.52 -20.22
CA PRO A 44 42.38 24.24 -19.27
C PRO A 44 41.89 22.83 -19.55
N THR A 45 42.15 21.92 -18.63
CA THR A 45 41.45 20.64 -18.58
C THR A 45 40.00 20.99 -18.33
N ALA A 46 39.24 21.16 -19.41
CA ALA A 46 37.82 21.46 -19.36
C ALA A 46 37.16 20.36 -18.51
N SER A 47 36.63 20.75 -17.35
CA SER A 47 35.87 19.83 -16.52
C SER A 47 34.77 19.23 -17.40
N PRO A 48 34.57 17.91 -17.37
CA PRO A 48 33.51 17.28 -18.14
C PRO A 48 32.17 17.95 -17.78
N PRO A 49 31.29 18.19 -18.77
CA PRO A 49 30.00 18.81 -18.52
C PRO A 49 29.21 17.98 -17.50
N PRO A 50 28.51 18.63 -16.55
CA PRO A 50 27.73 17.92 -15.54
C PRO A 50 26.69 17.01 -16.22
N LEU A 51 26.54 15.79 -15.72
CA LEU A 51 25.51 14.87 -16.21
C LEU A 51 24.14 15.47 -15.94
N SER A 52 23.32 15.63 -16.98
CA SER A 52 21.97 16.16 -16.81
C SER A 52 21.03 15.11 -16.21
N SER A 53 20.06 15.56 -15.41
CA SER A 53 18.96 14.74 -14.89
C SER A 53 18.27 13.91 -16.00
N THR A 54 18.17 14.45 -17.22
CA THR A 54 17.64 13.74 -18.38
C THR A 54 18.47 12.52 -18.77
N VAL A 55 19.80 12.60 -18.73
CA VAL A 55 20.68 11.47 -19.05
C VAL A 55 20.57 10.39 -17.97
N ILE A 56 20.52 10.78 -16.69
CA ILE A 56 20.35 9.86 -15.56
C ILE A 56 19.00 9.13 -15.65
N SER A 57 17.93 9.88 -15.89
CA SER A 57 16.59 9.31 -16.07
C SER A 57 16.52 8.37 -17.28
N LYS A 58 17.13 8.73 -18.41
CA LYS A 58 17.20 7.84 -19.58
C LYS A 58 18.01 6.57 -19.28
N ALA A 59 19.12 6.68 -18.58
CA ALA A 59 19.92 5.52 -18.17
C ALA A 59 19.13 4.61 -17.22
N ALA A 60 18.37 5.16 -16.27
CA ALA A 60 17.50 4.40 -15.38
C ALA A 60 16.39 3.65 -16.16
N HIS A 61 15.90 4.20 -17.27
CA HIS A 61 14.83 3.61 -18.08
C HIS A 61 15.29 2.75 -19.26
N SER A 62 16.57 2.73 -19.63
CA SER A 62 17.02 2.05 -20.86
C SER A 62 18.32 1.30 -20.60
N GLU A 63 18.28 -0.03 -20.65
CA GLU A 63 19.48 -0.87 -20.47
C GLU A 63 20.61 -0.57 -21.48
N PRO A 64 20.34 -0.30 -22.79
CA PRO A 64 21.37 0.19 -23.69
C PRO A 64 22.00 1.51 -23.22
N THR A 65 21.19 2.47 -22.76
CA THR A 65 21.68 3.77 -22.25
C THR A 65 22.44 3.61 -20.94
N ARG A 66 21.96 2.74 -20.05
CA ARG A 66 22.63 2.34 -18.81
C ARG A 66 24.01 1.78 -19.09
N ARG A 67 24.11 0.77 -19.97
CA ARG A 67 25.40 0.18 -20.37
C ARG A 67 26.33 1.20 -21.02
N ALA A 68 25.81 2.08 -21.88
CA ALA A 68 26.58 3.14 -22.51
C ALA A 68 27.05 4.21 -21.51
N LEU A 69 26.28 4.49 -20.45
CA LEU A 69 26.71 5.36 -19.36
C LEU A 69 27.81 4.68 -18.55
N LEU A 70 27.60 3.43 -18.13
CA LEU A 70 28.56 2.65 -17.34
C LEU A 70 29.89 2.46 -18.07
N SER A 71 29.89 2.24 -19.39
CA SER A 71 31.13 2.07 -20.17
C SER A 71 31.94 3.35 -20.33
N LYS A 72 31.31 4.53 -20.15
CA LYS A 72 31.98 5.83 -20.17
C LYS A 72 32.54 6.25 -18.82
N ILE A 73 32.24 5.49 -17.77
CA ILE A 73 32.73 5.75 -16.43
C ILE A 73 34.12 5.15 -16.29
N THR A 74 35.07 6.02 -16.04
CA THR A 74 36.44 5.68 -15.64
C THR A 74 36.55 5.79 -14.13
N ASP A 75 37.54 5.14 -13.52
CA ASP A 75 37.77 5.24 -12.06
C ASP A 75 37.86 6.70 -11.58
N THR A 76 38.37 7.60 -12.43
CA THR A 76 38.53 9.02 -12.16
C THR A 76 37.23 9.83 -12.14
N ASN A 77 36.17 9.39 -12.81
CA ASN A 77 34.90 10.14 -12.88
C ASN A 77 33.73 9.45 -12.15
N GLN A 78 33.93 8.21 -11.67
CA GLN A 78 32.88 7.42 -11.00
C GLN A 78 32.25 8.17 -9.82
N HIS A 79 33.06 8.81 -8.97
CA HIS A 79 32.54 9.56 -7.82
C HIS A 79 31.66 10.75 -8.25
N VAL A 80 32.02 11.44 -9.33
CA VAL A 80 31.24 12.57 -9.87
C VAL A 80 29.89 12.08 -10.38
N VAL A 81 29.87 10.98 -11.15
CA VAL A 81 28.62 10.39 -11.65
C VAL A 81 27.75 9.89 -10.50
N LEU A 82 28.34 9.21 -9.51
CA LEU A 82 27.63 8.75 -8.31
C LEU A 82 26.96 9.92 -7.60
N GLN A 83 27.68 11.02 -7.41
CA GLN A 83 27.19 12.21 -6.74
C GLN A 83 26.02 12.85 -7.52
N CYS A 84 26.14 12.99 -8.84
CA CYS A 84 25.03 13.50 -9.67
C CYS A 84 23.78 12.63 -9.58
N VAL A 85 23.91 11.31 -9.51
CA VAL A 85 22.76 10.41 -9.35
C VAL A 85 22.14 10.53 -7.95
N LYS A 86 22.95 10.69 -6.89
CA LYS A 86 22.44 10.93 -5.53
C LYS A 86 21.66 12.24 -5.45
N GLU A 87 22.18 13.32 -6.04
CA GLU A 87 21.50 14.61 -6.11
C GLU A 87 20.17 14.52 -6.87
N GLU A 88 20.12 13.73 -7.95
CA GLU A 88 18.88 13.48 -8.68
C GLU A 88 17.86 12.70 -7.83
N ILE A 89 18.31 11.72 -7.04
CA ILE A 89 17.43 10.98 -6.12
C ILE A 89 16.91 11.91 -5.02
N ASP A 90 17.77 12.75 -4.43
CA ASP A 90 17.36 13.71 -3.40
C ASP A 90 16.30 14.70 -3.94
N ARG A 91 16.49 15.15 -5.18
CA ARG A 91 15.50 15.97 -5.89
C ARG A 91 14.17 15.23 -6.06
N LEU A 92 14.20 13.98 -6.55
CA LEU A 92 13.00 13.16 -6.71
C LEU A 92 12.29 12.89 -5.36
N MET A 93 13.05 12.61 -4.30
CA MET A 93 12.49 12.44 -2.96
C MET A 93 11.83 13.73 -2.45
N ALA A 94 12.43 14.89 -2.69
CA ALA A 94 11.83 16.18 -2.35
C ALA A 94 10.53 16.43 -3.13
N ASP A 95 10.54 16.21 -4.44
CA ASP A 95 9.38 16.38 -5.32
C ASP A 95 8.21 15.46 -4.93
N LYS A 96 8.52 14.26 -4.40
CA LYS A 96 7.53 13.28 -3.94
C LYS A 96 7.13 13.44 -2.47
N GLY A 97 7.57 14.51 -1.79
CA GLY A 97 7.24 14.76 -0.38
C GLY A 97 7.85 13.76 0.60
N LEU A 98 8.90 13.04 0.17
CA LEU A 98 9.63 12.06 0.97
C LEU A 98 10.78 12.68 1.76
N LYS A 99 11.06 13.98 1.56
CA LYS A 99 12.04 14.73 2.34
C LYS A 99 11.72 14.60 3.84
N ASN A 100 12.74 14.24 4.64
CA ASN A 100 12.63 13.93 6.08
C ASN A 100 11.88 12.64 6.43
N VAL A 101 11.35 11.91 5.45
CA VAL A 101 10.73 10.60 5.64
C VAL A 101 11.69 9.49 5.22
N ILE A 102 12.40 9.71 4.12
CA ILE A 102 13.35 8.77 3.54
C ILE A 102 14.70 9.48 3.33
N THR A 103 15.80 8.78 3.61
CA THR A 103 17.16 9.20 3.29
C THR A 103 17.91 8.06 2.62
N LEU A 104 18.93 8.37 1.83
CA LEU A 104 19.82 7.37 1.27
C LEU A 104 20.88 6.94 2.27
N SER A 105 21.19 5.65 2.29
CA SER A 105 22.33 5.14 3.04
C SER A 105 23.65 5.62 2.43
N ALA A 106 24.63 5.93 3.30
CA ALA A 106 25.98 6.21 2.86
C ALA A 106 26.61 5.03 2.10
N ASP A 107 26.22 3.81 2.47
CA ASP A 107 26.73 2.56 1.91
C ASP A 107 26.15 2.22 0.53
N LEU A 108 25.10 2.93 0.08
CA LEU A 108 24.53 2.77 -1.25
C LEU A 108 25.43 3.46 -2.30
N THR A 109 26.51 2.77 -2.64
CA THR A 109 27.58 3.23 -3.56
C THR A 109 27.54 2.54 -4.92
N SER A 110 26.68 1.54 -5.10
CA SER A 110 26.49 0.89 -6.40
C SER A 110 25.69 1.80 -7.33
N LEU A 111 26.34 2.29 -8.38
CA LEU A 111 25.69 3.10 -9.40
C LEU A 111 24.51 2.36 -10.06
N ASN A 112 24.62 1.04 -10.22
CA ASN A 112 23.51 0.24 -10.73
C ASN A 112 22.29 0.34 -9.82
N LEU A 113 22.46 0.10 -8.51
CA LEU A 113 21.34 0.18 -7.57
C LEU A 113 20.78 1.60 -7.44
N LEU A 114 21.63 2.63 -7.53
CA LEU A 114 21.16 4.02 -7.56
C LEU A 114 20.31 4.32 -8.79
N LEU A 115 20.69 3.83 -9.98
CA LEU A 115 19.87 3.97 -11.19
C LEU A 115 18.56 3.18 -11.10
N ASP A 116 18.59 1.99 -10.50
CA ASP A 116 17.36 1.22 -10.22
C ASP A 116 16.46 1.98 -9.24
N LEU A 117 17.02 2.63 -8.22
CA LEU A 117 16.25 3.45 -7.28
C LEU A 117 15.64 4.68 -7.95
N VAL A 118 16.37 5.38 -8.83
CA VAL A 118 15.81 6.47 -9.67
C VAL A 118 14.59 5.96 -10.43
N TYR A 119 14.75 4.82 -11.12
CA TYR A 119 13.67 4.19 -11.86
C TYR A 119 12.46 3.87 -10.96
N ILE A 120 12.69 3.23 -9.81
CA ILE A 120 11.63 2.86 -8.86
C ILE A 120 10.87 4.10 -8.37
N ILE A 121 11.56 5.17 -7.94
CA ILE A 121 10.91 6.38 -7.44
C ILE A 121 10.08 7.06 -8.52
N GLN A 122 10.60 7.14 -9.75
CA GLN A 122 9.90 7.73 -10.90
C GLN A 122 8.65 6.93 -11.29
N GLN A 123 8.74 5.60 -11.24
CA GLN A 123 7.65 4.72 -11.68
C GLN A 123 6.64 4.42 -10.57
N SER A 124 6.97 4.66 -9.30
CA SER A 124 6.08 4.32 -8.19
C SER A 124 4.94 5.31 -7.95
N GLY A 125 4.71 6.29 -8.84
CA GLY A 125 3.55 7.19 -8.73
C GLY A 125 3.57 8.13 -7.53
N GLU A 126 2.41 8.35 -6.91
CA GLU A 126 2.23 9.31 -5.81
C GLU A 126 2.50 8.71 -4.43
N TRP A 127 3.51 9.26 -3.74
CA TRP A 127 4.01 8.75 -2.46
C TRP A 127 3.30 9.36 -1.23
N ALA A 128 2.53 10.43 -1.42
CA ALA A 128 1.90 11.17 -0.33
C ALA A 128 1.06 10.27 0.60
N GLU A 129 0.37 9.26 0.05
CA GLU A 129 -0.46 8.32 0.82
C GLU A 129 0.36 7.28 1.60
N THR A 130 1.61 7.05 1.22
CA THR A 130 2.48 6.07 1.89
C THR A 130 3.23 6.70 3.07
N VAL A 131 3.45 8.02 3.06
CA VAL A 131 4.09 8.75 4.16
C VAL A 131 3.37 8.55 5.52
N PRO A 132 2.02 8.67 5.62
CA PRO A 132 1.28 8.32 6.82
C PRO A 132 1.57 6.92 7.37
N ILE A 133 1.65 5.92 6.49
CA ILE A 133 1.91 4.51 6.86
C ILE A 133 3.31 4.36 7.45
N ILE A 134 4.32 5.01 6.86
CA ILE A 134 5.70 4.99 7.37
C ILE A 134 5.74 5.61 8.79
N ARG A 135 5.05 6.73 9.01
CA ARG A 135 5.01 7.39 10.31
C ARG A 135 4.34 6.53 11.38
N VAL A 136 3.19 5.92 11.04
CA VAL A 136 2.53 4.95 11.92
C VAL A 136 3.47 3.80 12.28
N ALA A 137 4.21 3.25 11.31
CA ALA A 137 5.19 2.20 11.55
C ALA A 137 6.32 2.66 12.50
N LYS A 138 6.87 3.87 12.31
CA LYS A 138 7.87 4.47 13.20
C LYS A 138 7.37 4.56 14.64
N HIS A 139 6.18 5.09 14.85
CA HIS A 139 5.61 5.23 16.19
C HIS A 139 5.24 3.90 16.86
N GLN A 140 5.08 2.83 16.08
CA GLN A 140 4.94 1.45 16.57
C GLN A 140 6.28 0.75 16.80
N GLY A 141 7.41 1.44 16.60
CA GLY A 141 8.75 0.85 16.74
C GLY A 141 9.07 -0.21 15.69
N ARG A 142 8.33 -0.23 14.57
CA ARG A 142 8.59 -1.16 13.47
C ARG A 142 9.80 -0.70 12.66
N GLY A 143 10.55 -1.67 12.14
CA GLY A 143 11.71 -1.43 11.28
C GLY A 143 12.77 -0.47 11.85
N GLY A 144 12.94 -0.44 13.16
CA GLY A 144 13.93 0.41 13.84
C GLY A 144 13.36 1.67 14.49
N GLY A 145 12.12 2.06 14.16
CA GLY A 145 11.41 3.14 14.87
C GLY A 145 12.01 4.54 14.65
N GLN A 146 12.74 4.75 13.56
CA GLN A 146 13.42 6.02 13.27
C GLN A 146 12.94 6.62 11.95
N LEU A 147 12.97 7.96 11.90
CA LEU A 147 12.76 8.77 10.70
C LEU A 147 13.91 9.79 10.58
N PRO A 148 14.41 10.06 9.37
CA PRO A 148 14.06 9.40 8.10
C PRO A 148 14.48 7.92 8.07
N ILE A 149 13.75 7.07 7.35
CA ILE A 149 14.18 5.68 7.08
C ILE A 149 15.35 5.70 6.12
N GLU A 150 16.38 4.90 6.39
CA GLU A 150 17.59 4.84 5.57
C GLU A 150 17.46 3.72 4.53
N LEU A 151 17.39 4.08 3.25
CA LEU A 151 17.36 3.10 2.15
C LEU A 151 18.76 2.62 1.81
N GLY A 152 18.99 1.32 1.98
CA GLY A 152 20.22 0.64 1.60
C GLY A 152 20.08 -0.24 0.35
N SER A 153 21.15 -0.94 -0.01
CA SER A 153 21.17 -1.88 -1.14
C SER A 153 20.10 -2.96 -1.02
N ALA A 154 19.96 -3.53 0.18
CA ALA A 154 18.98 -4.59 0.46
C ALA A 154 17.52 -4.15 0.23
N ASP A 155 17.21 -2.85 0.34
CA ASP A 155 15.86 -2.34 0.11
C ASP A 155 15.56 -2.24 -1.39
N VAL A 156 16.54 -1.79 -2.18
CA VAL A 156 16.44 -1.71 -3.65
C VAL A 156 16.39 -3.11 -4.26
N GLU A 157 17.29 -4.01 -3.85
CA GLU A 157 17.35 -5.38 -4.37
C GLU A 157 16.07 -6.18 -4.10
N ARG A 158 15.42 -5.93 -2.96
CA ARG A 158 14.15 -6.60 -2.60
C ARG A 158 12.97 -6.19 -3.46
N VAL A 159 13.02 -5.06 -4.16
CA VAL A 159 11.99 -4.70 -5.14
C VAL A 159 11.96 -5.73 -6.27
N GLY A 160 13.08 -6.39 -6.54
CA GLY A 160 13.23 -7.43 -7.55
C GLY A 160 13.68 -6.87 -8.89
N SER A 161 13.54 -7.67 -9.94
CA SER A 161 13.89 -7.22 -11.30
C SER A 161 12.95 -6.10 -11.77
N ARG A 162 13.39 -5.36 -12.78
CA ARG A 162 12.57 -4.33 -13.42
C ARG A 162 11.22 -4.86 -13.90
N ALA A 163 11.18 -6.04 -14.51
CA ALA A 163 9.93 -6.67 -14.93
C ALA A 163 9.00 -7.00 -13.75
N VAL A 164 9.55 -7.37 -12.59
CA VAL A 164 8.77 -7.57 -11.36
C VAL A 164 8.21 -6.24 -10.85
N CYS A 165 9.00 -5.17 -10.89
CA CYS A 165 8.57 -3.82 -10.54
C CYS A 165 7.45 -3.32 -11.46
N GLU A 166 7.62 -3.43 -12.78
CA GLU A 166 6.64 -3.01 -13.80
C GLU A 166 5.33 -3.81 -13.72
N GLY A 167 5.41 -5.09 -13.37
CA GLY A 167 4.24 -5.94 -13.19
C GLY A 167 3.43 -5.68 -11.90
N ARG A 168 3.86 -4.73 -11.05
CA ARG A 168 3.19 -4.37 -9.80
C ARG A 168 2.45 -3.04 -9.94
N CYS A 169 1.30 -2.93 -9.26
CA CYS A 169 0.64 -1.63 -9.09
C CYS A 169 1.53 -0.66 -8.28
N GLU A 170 1.25 0.65 -8.37
CA GLU A 170 2.04 1.69 -7.69
C GLU A 170 2.19 1.44 -6.19
N ALA A 171 1.10 1.12 -5.50
CA ALA A 171 1.13 0.83 -4.06
C ALA A 171 2.11 -0.31 -3.72
N LEU A 172 2.12 -1.39 -4.51
CA LEU A 172 3.05 -2.51 -4.30
C LEU A 172 4.50 -2.13 -4.59
N ARG A 173 4.77 -1.30 -5.61
CA ARG A 173 6.13 -0.82 -5.91
C ARG A 173 6.69 0.00 -4.74
N GLN A 174 5.90 0.94 -4.23
CA GLN A 174 6.26 1.76 -3.07
C GLN A 174 6.51 0.89 -1.82
N LEU A 175 5.55 0.02 -1.50
CA LEU A 175 5.63 -0.86 -0.33
C LEU A 175 6.80 -1.84 -0.41
N SER A 176 7.15 -2.32 -1.62
CA SER A 176 8.27 -3.22 -1.82
C SER A 176 9.61 -2.58 -1.46
N LEU A 177 9.74 -1.27 -1.66
CA LEU A 177 10.94 -0.51 -1.29
C LEU A 177 11.05 -0.30 0.22
N ILE A 178 9.93 -0.08 0.92
CA ILE A 178 9.91 0.28 2.35
C ILE A 178 9.55 -0.87 3.30
N GLN A 179 9.24 -2.06 2.79
CA GLN A 179 8.71 -3.21 3.55
C GLN A 179 9.51 -3.56 4.82
N ARG A 180 10.85 -3.46 4.74
CA ARG A 180 11.76 -3.76 5.84
C ARG A 180 11.59 -2.75 6.98
N HIS A 181 11.45 -1.48 6.61
CA HIS A 181 11.33 -0.35 7.52
C HIS A 181 9.93 -0.24 8.14
N ILE A 182 8.91 -0.81 7.50
CA ILE A 182 7.58 -0.93 8.09
C ILE A 182 7.36 -2.26 8.83
N GLY A 183 8.35 -3.17 8.84
CA GLY A 183 8.30 -4.44 9.56
C GLY A 183 7.23 -5.41 9.06
N ILE A 184 6.85 -5.32 7.77
CA ILE A 184 5.87 -6.21 7.14
C ILE A 184 6.50 -6.72 5.85
N PRO A 185 6.94 -8.00 5.80
CA PRO A 185 7.49 -8.59 4.60
C PRO A 185 6.48 -8.55 3.44
N LEU A 186 6.93 -8.12 2.26
CA LEU A 186 6.22 -8.13 1.00
C LEU A 186 7.09 -8.86 -0.02
N GLU A 187 6.66 -10.06 -0.39
CA GLU A 187 7.45 -11.00 -1.18
C GLU A 187 6.65 -11.46 -2.40
N ARG A 188 7.32 -11.71 -3.51
CA ARG A 188 6.76 -12.42 -4.65
C ARG A 188 7.34 -13.82 -4.68
N ASP A 189 6.50 -14.83 -4.57
CA ASP A 189 6.98 -16.21 -4.56
C ASP A 189 7.37 -16.69 -5.97
N SER A 190 7.92 -17.91 -6.06
CA SER A 190 8.36 -18.51 -7.32
C SER A 190 7.24 -18.71 -8.34
N ASN A 191 5.97 -18.67 -7.91
CA ASN A 191 4.81 -18.74 -8.80
C ASN A 191 4.34 -17.35 -9.25
N GLY A 192 5.09 -16.31 -8.92
CA GLY A 192 4.75 -14.93 -9.23
C GLY A 192 3.62 -14.37 -8.37
N LEU A 193 3.24 -15.03 -7.26
CA LEU A 193 2.16 -14.57 -6.37
C LEU A 193 2.72 -13.66 -5.27
N GLU A 194 2.03 -12.55 -5.03
CA GLU A 194 2.39 -11.61 -3.95
C GLU A 194 1.99 -12.17 -2.58
N ARG A 195 2.82 -11.90 -1.58
CA ARG A 195 2.65 -12.33 -0.19
C ARG A 195 2.92 -11.18 0.77
N LEU A 196 1.99 -10.94 1.69
CA LEU A 196 2.11 -9.95 2.75
C LEU A 196 2.23 -10.64 4.12
N GLY A 197 3.38 -10.50 4.79
CA GLY A 197 3.68 -11.20 6.04
C GLY A 197 3.61 -12.73 5.90
N GLY A 198 4.11 -13.27 4.78
CA GLY A 198 4.13 -14.70 4.47
C GLY A 198 2.81 -15.29 3.94
N ARG A 199 1.73 -14.51 3.91
CA ARG A 199 0.41 -14.95 3.46
C ARG A 199 0.08 -14.36 2.09
N ARG A 200 -0.63 -15.13 1.27
CA ARG A 200 -1.03 -14.71 -0.09
C ARG A 200 -1.83 -13.40 -0.06
N LEU A 201 -1.41 -12.46 -0.90
CA LEU A 201 -2.08 -11.20 -1.20
C LEU A 201 -2.56 -11.27 -2.66
N THR A 202 -3.86 -11.34 -2.89
CA THR A 202 -4.41 -11.45 -4.24
C THR A 202 -4.96 -10.10 -4.68
N ILE A 203 -4.32 -9.48 -5.66
CA ILE A 203 -4.84 -8.25 -6.28
C ILE A 203 -6.12 -8.59 -7.06
N ARG A 204 -7.16 -7.79 -6.89
CA ARG A 204 -8.47 -7.96 -7.55
C ARG A 204 -8.68 -6.82 -8.54
N PRO A 205 -8.37 -7.03 -9.84
CA PRO A 205 -8.68 -6.04 -10.88
C PRO A 205 -10.18 -5.71 -10.91
N LEU A 206 -10.53 -4.49 -11.32
CA LEU A 206 -11.93 -4.02 -11.38
C LEU A 206 -12.87 -5.01 -12.09
N LEU A 207 -12.40 -5.60 -13.19
CA LEU A 207 -13.16 -6.58 -13.99
C LEU A 207 -13.43 -7.91 -13.26
N THR A 208 -12.64 -8.23 -12.23
CA THR A 208 -12.81 -9.45 -11.42
C THR A 208 -13.70 -9.23 -10.20
N LEU A 209 -13.96 -7.96 -9.83
CA LEU A 209 -14.88 -7.65 -8.75
C LEU A 209 -16.32 -7.95 -9.19
N PRO A 210 -17.16 -8.51 -8.30
CA PRO A 210 -18.61 -8.57 -8.52
C PRO A 210 -19.21 -7.16 -8.74
N ALA A 211 -20.33 -7.08 -9.46
CA ALA A 211 -21.01 -5.81 -9.71
C ALA A 211 -21.48 -5.12 -8.43
N ASN A 212 -21.89 -5.90 -7.42
CA ASN A 212 -22.31 -5.45 -6.10
C ASN A 212 -21.19 -5.44 -5.06
N HIS A 213 -19.92 -5.52 -5.48
CA HIS A 213 -18.79 -5.49 -4.55
C HIS A 213 -18.72 -4.11 -3.85
N PRO A 214 -18.60 -4.04 -2.51
CA PRO A 214 -18.70 -2.77 -1.77
C PRO A 214 -17.60 -1.76 -2.14
N PHE A 215 -16.46 -2.23 -2.65
CA PHE A 215 -15.33 -1.39 -3.04
C PHE A 215 -15.25 -1.13 -4.56
N ARG A 216 -16.25 -1.55 -5.34
CA ARG A 216 -16.20 -1.38 -6.81
C ARG A 216 -16.24 0.09 -7.22
N ASN A 217 -17.08 0.90 -6.56
CA ASN A 217 -17.31 2.30 -6.96
C ASN A 217 -16.15 3.23 -6.61
N GLY A 218 -15.30 2.84 -5.66
CA GLY A 218 -14.10 3.59 -5.27
C GLY A 218 -12.81 2.90 -5.71
N TYR A 219 -12.87 2.10 -6.78
CA TYR A 219 -11.70 1.37 -7.26
C TYR A 219 -10.63 2.32 -7.80
N ASP A 220 -9.41 2.14 -7.33
CA ASP A 220 -8.21 2.82 -7.81
C ASP A 220 -7.25 1.80 -8.41
N GLU A 221 -6.80 1.99 -9.64
CA GLU A 221 -5.86 1.10 -10.31
C GLU A 221 -4.44 1.18 -9.72
N ALA A 222 -4.04 2.35 -9.21
CA ALA A 222 -2.74 2.54 -8.56
C ALA A 222 -2.66 1.81 -7.20
N ASN A 223 -3.80 1.67 -6.52
CA ASN A 223 -3.94 1.04 -5.21
C ASN A 223 -5.19 0.12 -5.18
N PRO A 224 -5.18 -0.97 -5.95
CA PRO A 224 -6.36 -1.78 -6.22
C PRO A 224 -6.87 -2.51 -4.99
N VAL A 225 -8.16 -2.85 -5.04
CA VAL A 225 -8.79 -3.81 -4.12
C VAL A 225 -7.97 -5.09 -4.09
N CYS A 226 -7.75 -5.63 -2.89
CA CYS A 226 -7.04 -6.89 -2.72
C CYS A 226 -7.74 -7.82 -1.73
N GLU A 227 -7.48 -9.11 -1.87
CA GLU A 227 -7.87 -10.12 -0.89
C GLU A 227 -6.65 -10.55 -0.07
N TYR A 228 -6.82 -10.56 1.24
CA TYR A 228 -5.82 -11.04 2.18
C TYR A 228 -6.52 -11.80 3.31
N HIS A 229 -6.09 -13.04 3.56
CA HIS A 229 -6.67 -13.91 4.59
C HIS A 229 -8.19 -14.14 4.44
N GLY A 230 -8.70 -14.18 3.21
CA GLY A 230 -10.14 -14.34 2.91
C GLY A 230 -11.00 -13.10 3.16
N ALA A 231 -10.39 -11.98 3.56
CA ALA A 231 -11.04 -10.68 3.65
C ALA A 231 -10.68 -9.82 2.44
N HIS A 232 -11.62 -9.00 1.99
CA HIS A 232 -11.37 -8.00 0.96
C HIS A 232 -11.01 -6.68 1.62
N PHE A 233 -9.97 -6.03 1.13
CA PHE A 233 -9.54 -4.71 1.54
C PHE A 233 -9.85 -3.72 0.43
N LEU A 234 -10.23 -2.50 0.79
CA LEU A 234 -10.48 -1.44 -0.20
C LEU A 234 -9.25 -1.22 -1.09
N SER A 235 -8.05 -1.43 -0.55
CA SER A 235 -6.79 -1.14 -1.21
C SER A 235 -5.64 -2.03 -0.67
N VAL A 236 -4.49 -2.07 -1.36
CA VAL A 236 -3.26 -2.71 -0.87
C VAL A 236 -2.72 -2.01 0.38
N ARG A 237 -2.70 -0.67 0.37
CA ARG A 237 -2.33 0.16 1.54
C ARG A 237 -3.20 -0.15 2.76
N ASP A 238 -4.50 -0.37 2.56
CA ASP A 238 -5.42 -0.79 3.63
C ASP A 238 -5.00 -2.14 4.24
N ALA A 239 -4.64 -3.14 3.42
CA ALA A 239 -4.17 -4.42 3.92
C ALA A 239 -2.90 -4.28 4.78
N VAL A 240 -1.97 -3.40 4.38
CA VAL A 240 -0.75 -3.08 5.13
C VAL A 240 -1.07 -2.39 6.45
N LEU A 241 -1.90 -1.33 6.42
CA LEU A 241 -2.29 -0.60 7.62
C LEU A 241 -3.06 -1.50 8.59
N CYS A 242 -3.91 -2.40 8.09
CA CYS A 242 -4.56 -3.42 8.91
C CYS A 242 -3.57 -4.32 9.64
N ARG A 243 -2.51 -4.75 8.95
CA ARG A 243 -1.49 -5.59 9.57
C ARG A 243 -0.75 -4.85 10.70
N MET A 244 -0.68 -3.52 10.63
CA MET A 244 -0.15 -2.63 11.68
C MET A 244 -1.17 -2.34 12.80
N GLY A 245 -2.47 -2.52 12.58
CA GLY A 245 -3.55 -2.15 13.52
C GLY A 245 -3.53 -2.87 14.88
N PHE A 246 -2.62 -3.83 15.08
CA PHE A 246 -2.43 -4.51 16.36
C PHE A 246 -1.13 -4.11 17.08
N GLY A 247 -0.46 -3.04 16.65
CA GLY A 247 0.65 -2.45 17.39
C GLY A 247 0.18 -1.58 18.55
N GLY A 248 0.95 -1.54 19.64
CA GLY A 248 0.67 -0.71 20.82
C GLY A 248 -0.14 -1.41 21.93
N SER A 249 -0.42 -0.66 22.98
CA SER A 249 -1.19 -1.08 24.15
C SER A 249 -2.68 -0.83 23.91
N LYS A 250 -3.52 -1.82 24.24
CA LYS A 250 -4.98 -1.65 24.23
C LYS A 250 -5.40 -0.76 25.41
N VAL A 251 -6.07 0.35 25.11
CA VAL A 251 -6.54 1.34 26.10
C VAL A 251 -7.92 0.98 26.60
N VAL A 252 -8.85 0.79 25.67
CA VAL A 252 -10.24 0.45 25.96
C VAL A 252 -10.76 -0.52 24.92
N ASP A 253 -11.70 -1.35 25.36
CA ASP A 253 -12.38 -2.34 24.58
C ASP A 253 -13.87 -2.26 24.91
N GLN A 254 -14.73 -2.09 23.91
CA GLN A 254 -16.16 -2.02 24.05
C GLN A 254 -16.83 -2.91 23.01
N CYS A 255 -17.37 -4.04 23.48
CA CYS A 255 -18.22 -4.92 22.69
C CYS A 255 -19.70 -4.63 23.02
N VAL A 256 -20.53 -4.57 21.99
CA VAL A 256 -21.98 -4.36 22.07
C VAL A 256 -22.67 -5.37 21.18
N THR A 257 -23.87 -5.78 21.59
CA THR A 257 -24.70 -6.68 20.82
C THR A 257 -25.95 -5.93 20.39
N LEU A 258 -26.56 -6.36 19.29
CA LEU A 258 -27.82 -5.81 18.83
C LEU A 258 -28.91 -5.84 19.92
N TYR A 259 -28.83 -6.82 20.83
CA TYR A 259 -29.83 -7.06 21.87
C TYR A 259 -29.61 -6.25 23.15
N ASN A 260 -28.37 -5.87 23.47
CA ASN A 260 -28.10 -5.14 24.72
C ASN A 260 -28.11 -3.61 24.55
N ASP A 261 -27.68 -3.12 23.38
CA ASP A 261 -27.60 -1.69 23.07
C ASP A 261 -27.71 -1.50 21.56
N THR A 262 -28.94 -1.62 21.06
CA THR A 262 -29.26 -1.51 19.63
C THR A 262 -28.77 -0.19 19.03
N ALA A 263 -28.90 0.92 19.78
CA ALA A 263 -28.49 2.24 19.31
C ALA A 263 -26.97 2.31 19.10
N ARG A 264 -26.18 1.87 20.09
CA ARG A 264 -24.71 1.84 19.98
C ARG A 264 -24.23 0.85 18.93
N TYR A 265 -24.84 -0.33 18.86
CA TYR A 265 -24.56 -1.32 17.82
C TYR A 265 -24.74 -0.72 16.41
N ASN A 266 -25.89 -0.09 16.15
CA ASN A 266 -26.17 0.53 14.87
C ASN A 266 -25.19 1.66 14.55
N ARG A 267 -24.79 2.45 15.55
CA ARG A 267 -23.81 3.52 15.35
C ARG A 267 -22.41 2.99 15.01
N LEU A 268 -21.91 1.98 15.73
CA LEU A 268 -20.62 1.35 15.40
C LEU A 268 -20.64 0.71 14.01
N ARG A 269 -21.74 0.05 13.65
CA ARG A 269 -21.94 -0.50 12.30
C ARG A 269 -21.94 0.57 11.23
N GLN A 270 -22.56 1.72 11.48
CA GLN A 270 -22.53 2.87 10.58
C GLN A 270 -21.10 3.40 10.43
N LEU A 271 -20.36 3.56 11.54
CA LEU A 271 -18.97 4.02 11.52
C LEU A 271 -18.04 3.06 10.75
N ALA A 272 -18.26 1.75 10.85
CA ALA A 272 -17.51 0.74 10.08
C ALA A 272 -17.77 0.81 8.56
N ARG A 273 -18.92 1.36 8.14
CA ARG A 273 -19.34 1.46 6.73
C ARG A 273 -19.21 2.84 6.11
N GLN A 274 -19.00 3.87 6.92
CA GLN A 274 -18.91 5.27 6.46
C GLN A 274 -17.78 5.44 5.42
N PRO A 275 -17.95 6.22 4.33
CA PRO A 275 -16.83 6.53 3.45
C PRO A 275 -15.79 7.42 4.18
N PRO A 276 -14.47 7.26 3.93
CA PRO A 276 -13.46 8.24 4.35
C PRO A 276 -13.73 9.65 3.79
N PRO A 277 -13.26 10.73 4.45
CA PRO A 277 -12.58 10.74 5.75
C PRO A 277 -13.58 10.60 6.93
N ILE A 278 -13.10 10.08 8.06
CA ILE A 278 -13.89 9.95 9.30
C ILE A 278 -13.24 10.83 10.36
N TRP A 279 -13.99 11.80 10.89
CA TRP A 279 -13.47 12.79 11.85
C TRP A 279 -12.25 13.57 11.33
N GLY A 280 -12.17 13.80 10.01
CA GLY A 280 -11.01 14.43 9.38
C GLY A 280 -9.75 13.54 9.33
N CYS A 281 -9.83 12.29 9.76
CA CYS A 281 -8.74 11.32 9.64
C CYS A 281 -8.73 10.75 8.21
N HIS A 282 -7.56 10.76 7.58
CA HIS A 282 -7.37 10.25 6.21
C HIS A 282 -6.68 8.89 6.19
N THR A 283 -5.92 8.57 7.23
CA THR A 283 -5.23 7.28 7.37
C THR A 283 -6.19 6.24 7.92
N ILE A 284 -6.94 5.61 7.01
CA ILE A 284 -8.00 4.65 7.32
C ILE A 284 -7.77 3.36 6.54
N SER A 285 -8.03 2.21 7.18
CA SER A 285 -8.13 0.92 6.50
C SER A 285 -9.54 0.39 6.61
N THR A 286 -10.14 -0.06 5.51
CA THR A 286 -11.47 -0.66 5.45
C THR A 286 -11.41 -2.09 4.92
N ILE A 287 -12.06 -2.99 5.65
CA ILE A 287 -12.03 -4.43 5.43
C ILE A 287 -13.46 -4.94 5.34
N HIS A 288 -13.73 -5.81 4.37
CA HIS A 288 -15.01 -6.47 4.21
C HIS A 288 -14.85 -7.99 4.22
N TRP A 289 -15.58 -8.63 5.12
CA TRP A 289 -15.67 -10.09 5.21
C TRP A 289 -16.98 -10.55 4.57
N ALA A 290 -16.91 -10.95 3.30
CA ALA A 290 -18.10 -11.29 2.53
C ALA A 290 -18.93 -12.41 3.16
N THR A 291 -18.27 -13.43 3.72
CA THR A 291 -18.93 -14.58 4.36
C THR A 291 -19.72 -14.21 5.62
N LEU A 292 -19.29 -13.18 6.34
CA LEU A 292 -19.91 -12.72 7.58
C LEU A 292 -20.76 -11.46 7.39
N GLN A 293 -20.80 -10.92 6.17
CA GLN A 293 -21.32 -9.58 5.87
C GLN A 293 -20.79 -8.51 6.84
N ALA A 294 -19.53 -8.69 7.26
CA ALA A 294 -18.90 -7.90 8.30
C ALA A 294 -18.00 -6.82 7.70
N PHE A 295 -17.87 -5.72 8.42
CA PHE A 295 -16.94 -4.65 8.11
C PHE A 295 -16.03 -4.42 9.32
N ASP A 296 -14.74 -4.40 9.05
CA ASP A 296 -13.76 -3.93 10.03
C ASP A 296 -13.12 -2.65 9.50
N ARG A 297 -12.67 -1.82 10.42
CA ARG A 297 -12.05 -0.55 10.12
C ARG A 297 -10.98 -0.19 11.11
N ILE A 298 -9.89 0.39 10.61
CA ILE A 298 -8.88 1.06 11.43
C ILE A 298 -8.88 2.54 11.08
N ILE A 299 -8.93 3.39 12.10
CA ILE A 299 -8.89 4.85 11.97
C ILE A 299 -7.71 5.34 12.81
N VAL A 300 -6.67 5.86 12.16
CA VAL A 300 -5.53 6.47 12.86
C VAL A 300 -5.94 7.89 13.27
N LEU A 301 -5.98 8.15 14.57
CA LEU A 301 -6.34 9.43 15.16
C LEU A 301 -5.11 10.32 15.39
N HIS A 302 -3.96 9.69 15.64
CA HIS A 302 -2.67 10.33 15.89
C HIS A 302 -1.54 9.39 15.46
N GLY A 303 -0.37 9.93 15.12
CA GLY A 303 0.80 9.19 14.62
C GLY A 303 1.06 9.22 13.10
N ASP A 304 0.19 9.85 12.29
CA ASP A 304 0.39 9.97 10.84
C ASP A 304 0.92 11.35 10.36
N GLN A 305 1.00 12.34 11.26
CA GLN A 305 1.57 13.67 11.00
C GLN A 305 3.02 13.78 11.52
N PRO A 306 3.84 14.74 11.04
CA PRO A 306 5.27 14.76 11.33
C PRO A 306 5.61 15.16 12.77
N ASP A 307 4.74 15.94 13.40
CA ASP A 307 4.85 16.47 14.76
C ASP A 307 4.23 15.55 15.81
N HIS A 308 3.51 14.51 15.38
CA HIS A 308 2.96 13.50 16.29
C HIS A 308 4.10 12.75 16.98
N THR A 309 3.91 12.40 18.26
CA THR A 309 4.95 11.77 19.11
C THR A 309 4.65 10.29 19.41
N PHE A 310 3.39 9.87 19.25
CA PHE A 310 2.92 8.49 19.40
C PHE A 310 1.84 8.18 18.36
N THR A 311 1.41 6.93 18.27
CA THR A 311 0.24 6.53 17.48
C THR A 311 -0.94 6.27 18.39
N ALA A 312 -2.11 6.77 18.04
CA ALA A 312 -3.38 6.32 18.59
C ALA A 312 -4.33 5.97 17.44
N HIS A 313 -4.97 4.80 17.52
CA HIS A 313 -5.90 4.36 16.49
C HIS A 313 -7.05 3.55 17.08
N ILE A 314 -8.17 3.57 16.37
CA ILE A 314 -9.36 2.80 16.71
C ILE A 314 -9.50 1.66 15.72
N TYR A 315 -9.76 0.47 16.25
CA TYR A 315 -10.22 -0.68 15.50
C TYR A 315 -11.72 -0.88 15.76
N ILE A 316 -12.54 -0.74 14.72
CA ILE A 316 -13.98 -1.01 14.77
C ILE A 316 -14.23 -2.29 13.99
N GLN A 317 -14.96 -3.23 14.60
CA GLN A 317 -15.42 -4.45 13.95
C GLN A 317 -16.93 -4.51 14.05
N SER A 318 -17.62 -4.87 12.95
CA SER A 318 -19.07 -4.97 12.91
C SER A 318 -19.52 -6.18 12.12
N PHE A 319 -20.17 -7.13 12.79
CA PHE A 319 -20.77 -8.33 12.21
C PHE A 319 -22.08 -8.64 12.91
N THR A 320 -23.11 -9.18 12.25
CA THR A 320 -24.35 -9.48 12.98
C THR A 320 -24.11 -10.67 13.93
N PRO A 321 -24.47 -10.60 15.24
CA PRO A 321 -25.20 -9.52 15.93
C PRO A 321 -24.33 -8.60 16.82
N ASN A 322 -23.00 -8.56 16.65
CA ASN A 322 -22.06 -7.84 17.53
C ASN A 322 -21.30 -6.70 16.81
N ALA A 323 -21.04 -5.62 17.54
CA ALA A 323 -20.11 -4.59 17.11
C ALA A 323 -19.12 -4.33 18.24
N GLU A 324 -17.87 -4.04 17.87
CA GLU A 324 -16.79 -3.86 18.81
C GLU A 324 -15.96 -2.64 18.40
N ALA A 325 -15.58 -1.83 19.39
CA ALA A 325 -14.64 -0.74 19.23
C ALA A 325 -13.50 -0.92 20.23
N ARG A 326 -12.26 -0.92 19.72
CA ARG A 326 -11.04 -1.00 20.51
C ARG A 326 -10.16 0.20 20.23
N LEU A 327 -9.61 0.82 21.26
CA LEU A 327 -8.63 1.89 21.15
C LEU A 327 -7.25 1.36 21.51
N PHE A 328 -6.27 1.67 20.68
CA PHE A 328 -4.87 1.30 20.87
C PHE A 328 -3.99 2.54 20.86
N THR A 329 -2.87 2.49 21.60
CA THR A 329 -1.88 3.58 21.61
C THR A 329 -0.46 3.09 21.81
N THR A 330 0.51 3.88 21.36
CA THR A 330 1.94 3.72 21.69
C THR A 330 2.44 4.77 22.68
N GLU A 331 1.55 5.60 23.23
CA GLU A 331 1.84 6.46 24.38
C GLU A 331 2.37 5.62 25.55
N ARG A 332 3.43 6.12 26.21
CA ARG A 332 3.98 5.47 27.40
C ARG A 332 3.02 5.69 28.58
N PRO A 333 2.67 4.64 29.35
CA PRO A 333 1.87 4.80 30.55
C PRO A 333 2.52 5.76 31.55
N VAL A 334 1.71 6.59 32.22
CA VAL A 334 2.15 7.48 33.30
C VAL A 334 2.17 6.71 34.64
N ASP A 335 3.31 6.71 35.33
CA ASP A 335 3.47 6.03 36.61
C ASP A 335 2.47 6.53 37.68
N GLY A 336 1.96 5.59 38.48
CA GLY A 336 1.02 5.88 39.57
C GLY A 336 -0.38 6.31 39.14
N LYS A 337 -0.73 6.18 37.85
CA LYS A 337 -2.10 6.36 37.34
C LYS A 337 -2.75 5.01 37.07
N GLU A 338 -4.07 4.99 36.90
CA GLU A 338 -4.84 3.78 36.59
C GLU A 338 -5.86 4.04 35.47
N GLY A 339 -6.25 2.97 34.76
CA GLY A 339 -7.26 3.04 33.70
C GLY A 339 -6.91 4.01 32.57
N ALA A 340 -7.88 4.81 32.13
CA ALA A 340 -7.69 5.83 31.08
C ALA A 340 -6.69 6.93 31.50
N ALA A 341 -6.51 7.17 32.81
CA ALA A 341 -5.57 8.15 33.33
C ALA A 341 -4.09 7.76 33.10
N LEU A 342 -3.81 6.49 32.79
CA LEU A 342 -2.48 6.02 32.40
C LEU A 342 -2.01 6.64 31.07
N LEU A 343 -2.95 7.05 30.20
CA LEU A 343 -2.68 7.43 28.81
C LEU A 343 -3.37 8.76 28.48
N PRO A 344 -3.02 9.85 29.19
CA PRO A 344 -3.75 11.11 29.14
C PRO A 344 -3.71 11.78 27.76
N GLN A 345 -2.62 11.65 27.00
CA GLN A 345 -2.53 12.26 25.66
C GLN A 345 -3.46 11.54 24.68
N THR A 346 -3.54 10.22 24.75
CA THR A 346 -4.44 9.40 23.94
C THR A 346 -5.90 9.75 24.22
N VAL A 347 -6.28 9.87 25.50
CA VAL A 347 -7.65 10.27 25.87
C VAL A 347 -7.98 11.66 25.34
N ARG A 348 -7.04 12.61 25.44
CA ARG A 348 -7.22 13.96 24.90
C ARG A 348 -7.43 13.94 23.38
N VAL A 349 -6.60 13.22 22.62
CA VAL A 349 -6.74 13.07 21.15
C VAL A 349 -8.12 12.50 20.80
N VAL A 350 -8.56 11.47 21.51
CA VAL A 350 -9.86 10.84 21.26
C VAL A 350 -11.00 11.83 21.46
N HIS A 351 -10.98 12.62 22.55
CA HIS A 351 -12.00 13.63 22.79
C HIS A 351 -11.99 14.75 21.74
N GLU A 352 -10.81 15.20 21.32
CA GLU A 352 -10.65 16.26 20.32
C GLU A 352 -11.16 15.82 18.94
N MET A 353 -10.75 14.63 18.49
CA MET A 353 -11.06 14.13 17.15
C MET A 353 -12.50 13.61 17.07
N MET A 354 -12.95 12.80 18.04
CA MET A 354 -14.25 12.14 17.97
C MET A 354 -15.39 12.95 18.59
N ARG A 355 -15.08 13.88 19.51
CA ARG A 355 -16.07 14.63 20.29
C ARG A 355 -17.11 13.68 20.91
N ASP A 356 -18.41 13.95 20.71
CA ASP A 356 -19.50 13.12 21.23
C ASP A 356 -19.47 11.67 20.73
N ALA A 357 -18.82 11.39 19.59
CA ALA A 357 -18.70 10.03 19.09
C ALA A 357 -17.81 9.15 19.98
N ALA A 358 -16.94 9.73 20.82
CA ALA A 358 -16.16 8.97 21.80
C ALA A 358 -17.08 8.30 22.84
N VAL A 359 -18.07 9.03 23.34
CA VAL A 359 -19.06 8.51 24.30
C VAL A 359 -19.92 7.42 23.64
N VAL A 360 -20.27 7.60 22.36
CA VAL A 360 -21.02 6.55 21.67
C VAL A 360 -20.17 5.29 21.46
N ALA A 361 -18.90 5.43 21.07
CA ALA A 361 -18.04 4.28 20.80
C ALA A 361 -17.63 3.53 22.08
N PHE A 362 -17.34 4.25 23.17
CA PHE A 362 -16.70 3.68 24.36
C PHE A 362 -17.51 3.85 25.66
N GLY A 363 -18.67 4.49 25.62
CA GLY A 363 -19.44 4.83 26.82
C GLY A 363 -18.63 5.67 27.80
N ASN A 364 -18.74 5.34 29.09
CA ASN A 364 -18.00 6.03 30.15
C ASN A 364 -16.59 5.43 30.40
N ARG A 365 -16.13 4.50 29.56
CA ARG A 365 -14.84 3.81 29.81
C ARG A 365 -13.60 4.70 29.60
N LEU A 366 -13.76 5.83 28.91
CA LEU A 366 -12.72 6.85 28.77
C LEU A 366 -12.78 7.94 29.84
N ALA A 367 -13.78 7.90 30.73
CA ALA A 367 -13.84 8.84 31.84
C ALA A 367 -12.63 8.61 32.75
N ILE A 368 -11.76 9.62 32.84
CA ILE A 368 -10.68 9.64 33.82
C ILE A 368 -11.36 9.69 35.19
N ALA A 369 -11.25 8.61 35.96
CA ALA A 369 -11.59 8.67 37.37
C ALA A 369 -10.65 9.71 37.98
N LEU A 370 -11.20 10.88 38.33
CA LEU A 370 -10.47 11.80 39.19
C LEU A 370 -10.13 11.00 40.45
N PRO A 371 -8.86 10.98 40.89
CA PRO A 371 -8.54 10.34 42.17
C PRO A 371 -9.52 10.91 43.20
N PRO A 372 -10.09 10.08 44.09
CA PRO A 372 -10.95 10.58 45.15
C PRO A 372 -10.17 11.72 45.80
N ALA A 373 -10.73 12.93 45.76
CA ALA A 373 -10.07 14.13 46.25
C ALA A 373 -9.48 13.75 47.60
N ALA A 374 -8.14 13.79 47.71
CA ALA A 374 -7.43 13.29 48.87
C ALA A 374 -8.15 13.85 50.08
N GLY A 375 -8.86 12.96 50.78
CA GLY A 375 -9.77 13.36 51.82
C GLY A 375 -8.93 14.13 52.81
N ASP A 376 -9.31 15.40 52.98
CA ASP A 376 -8.96 16.29 54.07
C ASP A 376 -8.61 15.41 55.28
N ASP A 377 -7.32 15.27 55.51
CA ASP A 377 -6.73 14.50 56.58
C ASP A 377 -7.14 15.21 57.86
N GLY A 378 -8.33 14.81 58.31
CA GLY A 378 -9.01 15.23 59.52
C GLY A 378 -8.09 15.06 60.73
N SER A 379 -7.23 16.05 60.89
CA SER A 379 -6.44 16.34 62.05
C SER A 379 -7.39 17.02 63.04
N GLY A 380 -8.11 16.21 63.84
CA GLY A 380 -9.04 16.77 64.80
C GLY A 380 -9.70 15.79 65.75
N GLN A 381 -9.01 15.51 66.87
CA GLN A 381 -9.53 15.23 68.22
C GLN A 381 -10.43 13.98 68.38
N GLY A 382 -10.02 12.95 69.11
CA GLY A 382 -9.65 13.01 70.52
C GLY A 382 -10.90 12.98 71.40
N GLY A 383 -11.35 11.78 71.81
CA GLY A 383 -12.47 11.62 72.75
C GLY A 383 -12.90 10.17 72.94
N GLU A 384 -12.51 9.59 74.08
CA GLU A 384 -12.95 8.29 74.61
C GLU A 384 -14.47 8.16 74.70
N GLN A 385 -15.03 6.96 74.43
CA GLN A 385 -15.87 6.19 75.38
C GLN A 385 -16.47 4.89 74.78
N THR A 386 -16.10 3.78 75.42
CA THR A 386 -16.92 2.62 75.87
C THR A 386 -17.81 1.81 74.91
N SER A 387 -17.40 0.55 74.72
CA SER A 387 -18.14 -0.69 75.05
C SER A 387 -19.42 -1.14 74.28
N GLY A 388 -19.21 -1.92 73.19
CA GLY A 388 -19.88 -3.21 72.85
C GLY A 388 -21.37 -3.24 72.40
N PRO A 389 -21.91 -4.43 71.98
CA PRO A 389 -21.32 -5.54 71.24
C PRO A 389 -22.05 -5.88 69.92
N ALA A 390 -21.47 -6.84 69.19
CA ALA A 390 -21.78 -7.32 67.84
C ALA A 390 -23.17 -7.94 67.60
N VAL A 391 -23.72 -7.77 66.39
CA VAL A 391 -24.48 -8.80 65.63
C VAL A 391 -24.43 -8.51 64.12
N GLY A 392 -24.21 -9.54 63.31
CA GLY A 392 -25.02 -9.76 62.10
C GLY A 392 -24.47 -9.36 60.73
N ALA A 393 -23.99 -10.37 60.00
CA ALA A 393 -23.81 -10.36 58.55
C ALA A 393 -25.13 -10.14 57.78
N ALA A 394 -25.08 -9.46 56.63
CA ALA A 394 -25.68 -9.92 55.36
C ALA A 394 -25.61 -8.86 54.24
N ALA A 395 -25.10 -9.31 53.10
CA ALA A 395 -25.61 -9.15 51.73
C ALA A 395 -25.95 -7.77 51.14
N ALA A 396 -25.36 -7.59 49.95
CA ALA A 396 -25.64 -6.63 48.92
C ALA A 396 -27.13 -6.42 48.58
N ALA A 397 -27.48 -5.16 48.28
CA ALA A 397 -28.45 -4.83 47.24
C ALA A 397 -28.24 -3.40 46.74
N SER A 398 -28.01 -3.30 45.44
CA SER A 398 -28.05 -2.09 44.63
C SER A 398 -29.37 -1.32 44.81
N SER A 399 -29.31 0.01 44.86
CA SER A 399 -30.42 0.85 44.40
C SER A 399 -29.87 2.11 43.71
N SER A 400 -30.01 2.08 42.39
CA SER A 400 -29.89 3.22 41.48
C SER A 400 -31.11 4.14 41.66
N ALA A 401 -30.89 5.36 42.11
CA ALA A 401 -31.86 6.44 42.00
C ALA A 401 -31.34 7.45 40.97
N ALA A 402 -32.01 7.48 39.81
CA ALA A 402 -31.82 8.48 38.78
C ALA A 402 -32.29 9.84 39.29
N ALA A 403 -31.40 10.83 39.33
CA ALA A 403 -31.75 12.23 39.51
C ALA A 403 -31.63 12.94 38.16
N ALA A 404 -32.74 13.47 37.68
CA ALA A 404 -32.83 14.35 36.52
C ALA A 404 -32.12 15.69 36.79
N PRO A 405 -31.46 16.32 35.80
CA PRO A 405 -30.93 17.67 35.97
C PRO A 405 -32.02 18.74 35.72
N PRO A 406 -32.02 19.85 36.47
CA PRO A 406 -32.91 20.98 36.20
C PRO A 406 -32.35 21.88 35.10
N ALA A 407 -33.29 22.45 34.34
CA ALA A 407 -33.08 23.49 33.34
C ALA A 407 -33.13 24.90 33.97
N ALA A 408 -32.17 25.75 33.62
CA ALA A 408 -32.15 27.23 33.55
C ALA A 408 -30.67 27.65 33.51
N GLY A 409 -30.14 28.57 32.69
CA GLY A 409 -30.71 29.65 31.89
C GLY A 409 -29.95 30.95 32.23
N ALA A 410 -29.02 31.39 31.36
CA ALA A 410 -28.49 32.77 31.16
C ALA A 410 -27.23 32.67 30.26
N ALA A 411 -27.18 33.19 29.02
CA ALA A 411 -27.23 34.58 28.54
C ALA A 411 -25.89 35.35 28.67
N ALA A 412 -25.14 35.41 27.55
CA ALA A 412 -24.19 36.44 27.06
C ALA A 412 -23.21 35.74 26.09
N GLY A 413 -22.81 36.22 24.91
CA GLY A 413 -23.01 37.47 24.20
C GLY A 413 -22.35 37.34 22.81
N SER A 414 -22.78 38.22 21.91
CA SER A 414 -22.61 38.28 20.45
C SER A 414 -21.18 38.34 19.87
N LEU A 415 -21.05 37.91 18.59
CA LEU A 415 -20.23 38.42 17.45
C LEU A 415 -19.84 37.22 16.55
N SER A 416 -19.89 37.21 15.21
CA SER A 416 -20.24 38.17 14.17
C SER A 416 -20.50 37.37 12.87
N GLN A 417 -21.27 37.97 11.98
CA GLN A 417 -21.78 37.50 10.69
C GLN A 417 -20.68 37.21 9.65
N HIS A 418 -20.96 36.28 8.71
CA HIS A 418 -20.96 36.56 7.27
C HIS A 418 -21.75 35.51 6.46
N ASN A 419 -22.58 36.03 5.55
CA ASN A 419 -23.41 35.43 4.49
C ASN A 419 -22.63 34.41 3.62
N GLY A 420 -23.20 33.50 2.82
CA GLY A 420 -24.52 33.24 2.22
C GLY A 420 -24.32 32.05 1.25
N GLY A 421 -25.28 31.40 0.61
CA GLY A 421 -26.72 31.61 0.52
C GLY A 421 -27.40 30.41 -0.16
N ASP A 422 -28.73 30.47 -0.10
CA ASP A 422 -29.73 30.01 -1.07
C ASP A 422 -29.71 28.58 -1.61
N LEU A 423 -30.49 27.76 -0.90
CA LEU A 423 -31.16 26.54 -1.34
C LEU A 423 -32.43 26.88 -2.13
N MET A 424 -32.53 26.38 -3.37
CA MET A 424 -33.81 26.23 -4.05
C MET A 424 -34.50 24.96 -3.54
N GLY A 425 -35.63 25.15 -2.86
CA GLY A 425 -36.58 24.10 -2.55
C GLY A 425 -37.36 23.68 -3.80
N ILE A 426 -37.59 22.37 -3.95
CA ILE A 426 -38.70 21.87 -4.74
C ILE A 426 -39.50 20.92 -3.84
N ASP A 427 -40.77 21.27 -3.81
CA ASP A 427 -41.82 20.82 -2.92
C ASP A 427 -42.36 19.44 -3.31
N SER A 428 -43.10 18.93 -2.34
CA SER A 428 -43.69 17.62 -2.18
C SER A 428 -44.92 17.39 -3.06
N GLY A 429 -45.14 16.12 -3.41
CA GLY A 429 -46.44 15.54 -3.74
C GLY A 429 -46.26 14.02 -3.86
N GLY A 430 -46.89 13.14 -3.10
CA GLY A 430 -48.18 13.20 -2.41
C GLY A 430 -49.20 12.41 -3.24
N GLY A 431 -49.44 11.13 -2.93
CA GLY A 431 -50.61 10.41 -3.46
C GLY A 431 -50.44 8.89 -3.70
N PRO A 432 -51.21 8.02 -3.01
CA PRO A 432 -51.10 6.55 -3.07
C PRO A 432 -52.19 5.90 -3.96
N ALA A 433 -52.00 4.64 -4.37
CA ALA A 433 -53.12 3.73 -4.67
C ALA A 433 -52.69 2.24 -4.71
N SER A 434 -53.62 1.43 -4.24
CA SER A 434 -53.65 0.00 -3.98
C SER A 434 -53.98 -0.90 -5.19
N SER A 435 -53.52 -2.15 -5.09
CA SER A 435 -54.01 -3.44 -5.64
C SER A 435 -55.07 -3.50 -6.77
N ALA A 436 -54.82 -4.38 -7.75
CA ALA A 436 -55.83 -5.24 -8.36
C ALA A 436 -55.22 -6.46 -9.09
N ASP A 437 -55.75 -7.65 -8.79
CA ASP A 437 -55.67 -8.87 -9.59
C ASP A 437 -56.30 -8.67 -10.98
N GLY A 438 -55.80 -9.41 -11.98
CA GLY A 438 -56.34 -9.37 -13.33
C GLY A 438 -55.82 -10.50 -14.21
N GLN A 439 -56.51 -11.63 -14.14
CA GLN A 439 -56.38 -12.79 -15.01
C GLN A 439 -57.06 -12.51 -16.36
N GLY A 440 -56.36 -12.73 -17.48
CA GLY A 440 -56.96 -12.58 -18.82
C GLY A 440 -56.01 -13.03 -19.94
N GLY A 441 -56.36 -14.14 -20.59
CA GLY A 441 -55.66 -14.66 -21.76
C GLY A 441 -55.90 -13.83 -23.02
N GLY A 442 -54.95 -13.92 -23.95
CA GLY A 442 -55.06 -13.31 -25.28
C GLY A 442 -53.93 -13.81 -26.17
N ALA A 443 -54.24 -14.78 -27.02
CA ALA A 443 -53.41 -15.17 -28.15
C ALA A 443 -53.42 -14.04 -29.19
N GLY A 444 -52.24 -13.60 -29.64
CA GLY A 444 -52.10 -12.60 -30.69
C GLY A 444 -50.65 -12.51 -31.14
N GLY A 445 -50.34 -13.09 -32.30
CA GLY A 445 -49.03 -13.03 -32.91
C GLY A 445 -48.65 -11.61 -33.34
N GLY A 446 -47.38 -11.27 -33.15
CA GLY A 446 -46.76 -10.04 -33.65
C GLY A 446 -45.25 -10.18 -33.53
N GLY A 447 -44.55 -10.10 -34.66
CA GLY A 447 -43.13 -10.43 -34.81
C GLY A 447 -42.22 -9.69 -33.83
N SER A 448 -41.48 -10.47 -33.06
CA SER A 448 -40.40 -10.00 -32.19
C SER A 448 -39.13 -9.80 -33.00
N CYS A 449 -38.85 -8.55 -33.37
CA CYS A 449 -37.51 -8.10 -33.77
C CYS A 449 -36.67 -7.73 -32.54
N GLY A 450 -36.76 -8.54 -31.48
CA GLY A 450 -35.94 -8.39 -30.29
C GLY A 450 -34.60 -9.10 -30.49
N GLY A 451 -33.58 -8.36 -30.91
CA GLY A 451 -32.19 -8.81 -30.81
C GLY A 451 -31.91 -9.18 -29.35
N SER A 452 -31.89 -10.47 -29.07
CA SER A 452 -31.81 -11.00 -27.70
C SER A 452 -30.50 -10.55 -27.07
N SER A 453 -30.53 -10.07 -25.83
CA SER A 453 -29.32 -9.72 -25.07
C SER A 453 -28.30 -10.87 -25.00
N ARG A 454 -28.72 -12.10 -25.30
CA ARG A 454 -27.82 -13.25 -25.50
C ARG A 454 -26.91 -13.11 -26.73
N ASP A 455 -27.40 -12.57 -27.84
CA ASP A 455 -26.60 -12.37 -29.06
C ASP A 455 -25.54 -11.30 -28.83
N LEU A 456 -25.87 -10.22 -28.12
CA LEU A 456 -24.90 -9.19 -27.75
C LEU A 456 -23.82 -9.74 -26.81
N LEU A 457 -24.19 -10.56 -25.82
CA LEU A 457 -23.23 -11.21 -24.93
C LEU A 457 -22.34 -12.22 -25.66
N GLN A 458 -22.89 -12.95 -26.64
CA GLN A 458 -22.12 -13.88 -27.46
C GLN A 458 -21.15 -13.13 -28.38
N LYS A 459 -21.56 -11.98 -28.93
CA LYS A 459 -20.71 -11.07 -29.72
C LYS A 459 -19.58 -10.47 -28.87
N ILE A 460 -19.87 -10.03 -27.64
CA ILE A 460 -18.85 -9.55 -26.70
C ILE A 460 -17.85 -10.65 -26.34
N ARG A 461 -18.31 -11.90 -26.12
CA ARG A 461 -17.41 -13.04 -25.87
C ARG A 461 -16.55 -13.36 -27.09
N SER A 462 -17.11 -13.31 -28.29
CA SER A 462 -16.38 -13.51 -29.54
C SER A 462 -15.30 -12.44 -29.74
N MET A 463 -15.65 -11.16 -29.62
CA MET A 463 -14.67 -10.06 -29.71
C MET A 463 -13.57 -10.16 -28.66
N ARG A 464 -13.89 -10.62 -27.45
CA ARG A 464 -12.89 -10.85 -26.39
C ARG A 464 -11.93 -11.98 -26.74
N SER A 465 -12.41 -13.05 -27.39
CA SER A 465 -11.54 -14.13 -27.86
C SER A 465 -10.56 -13.65 -28.92
N VAL A 466 -11.01 -12.82 -29.86
CA VAL A 466 -10.17 -12.24 -30.92
C VAL A 466 -9.14 -11.27 -30.32
N ALA A 467 -9.54 -10.44 -29.35
CA ALA A 467 -8.62 -9.53 -28.67
C ALA A 467 -7.51 -10.29 -27.91
N SER A 468 -7.83 -11.40 -27.24
CA SER A 468 -6.82 -12.23 -26.57
C SER A 468 -5.86 -12.89 -27.56
N GLN A 469 -6.33 -13.28 -28.74
CA GLN A 469 -5.48 -13.86 -29.80
C GLN A 469 -4.53 -12.79 -30.35
N LEU A 470 -5.01 -11.57 -30.61
CA LEU A 470 -4.20 -10.43 -31.06
C LEU A 470 -3.04 -10.13 -30.10
N VAL A 471 -3.29 -10.15 -28.79
CA VAL A 471 -2.24 -9.93 -27.77
C VAL A 471 -1.22 -11.07 -27.80
N SER A 472 -1.68 -12.33 -27.90
CA SER A 472 -0.78 -13.48 -28.03
C SER A 472 0.10 -13.42 -29.28
N ASP A 473 -0.47 -13.01 -30.42
CA ASP A 473 0.26 -12.91 -31.69
C ASP A 473 1.29 -11.77 -31.66
N LEU A 474 0.98 -10.65 -30.98
CA LEU A 474 1.93 -9.57 -30.70
C LEU A 474 3.08 -10.03 -29.81
N ASP A 475 2.81 -10.78 -28.73
CA ASP A 475 3.85 -11.35 -27.85
C ASP A 475 4.76 -12.35 -28.58
N VAL A 476 4.22 -13.08 -29.57
CA VAL A 476 5.02 -13.96 -30.44
C VAL A 476 5.89 -13.13 -31.37
N ALA A 477 5.34 -12.10 -32.01
CA ALA A 477 6.11 -11.21 -32.88
C ALA A 477 7.23 -10.49 -32.13
N GLU A 478 6.97 -10.01 -30.91
CA GLU A 478 7.98 -9.35 -30.06
C GLU A 478 9.11 -10.31 -29.68
N ARG A 479 8.80 -11.56 -29.31
CA ARG A 479 9.82 -12.59 -29.03
C ARG A 479 10.63 -12.96 -30.28
N MET A 480 10.01 -12.98 -31.46
CA MET A 480 10.73 -13.21 -32.71
C MET A 480 11.69 -12.07 -33.04
N ILE A 481 11.27 -10.82 -32.82
CA ILE A 481 12.13 -9.63 -33.01
C ILE A 481 13.29 -9.64 -32.00
N ALA A 482 13.01 -9.94 -30.73
CA ALA A 482 14.01 -9.96 -29.67
C ALA A 482 15.08 -11.05 -29.88
N SER A 483 14.68 -12.27 -30.26
CA SER A 483 15.61 -13.37 -30.51
C SER A 483 16.49 -13.17 -31.76
N GLN A 484 16.03 -12.36 -32.71
CA GLN A 484 16.78 -12.02 -33.93
C GLN A 484 17.76 -10.86 -33.70
N ALA A 485 17.47 -9.94 -32.78
CA ALA A 485 18.42 -8.88 -32.41
C ALA A 485 19.76 -9.44 -31.87
N ASP A 486 19.75 -10.68 -31.36
CA ASP A 486 20.92 -11.37 -30.81
C ASP A 486 21.56 -12.39 -31.77
N SER A 487 21.02 -12.62 -32.98
CA SER A 487 21.55 -13.61 -33.94
C SER A 487 21.81 -13.02 -35.33
N THR A 488 22.96 -13.36 -35.94
CA THR A 488 23.35 -12.93 -37.30
C THR A 488 22.63 -13.72 -38.41
N LEU A 489 21.37 -14.10 -38.19
CA LEU A 489 20.61 -14.94 -39.11
C LEU A 489 19.98 -14.15 -40.26
N ASP A 490 19.69 -14.86 -41.35
CA ASP A 490 19.21 -14.35 -42.64
C ASP A 490 17.89 -13.57 -42.51
N GLY A 491 17.96 -12.25 -42.71
CA GLY A 491 16.83 -11.33 -42.58
C GLY A 491 15.64 -11.63 -43.51
N ALA A 492 15.85 -12.44 -44.55
CA ALA A 492 14.77 -12.88 -45.44
C ALA A 492 13.75 -13.79 -44.72
N SER A 493 14.20 -14.64 -43.79
CA SER A 493 13.33 -15.55 -43.04
C SER A 493 12.43 -14.80 -42.06
N LEU A 494 12.99 -13.81 -41.35
CA LEU A 494 12.25 -12.95 -40.42
C LEU A 494 11.19 -12.12 -41.13
N ALA A 495 11.52 -11.55 -42.29
CA ALA A 495 10.57 -10.79 -43.09
C ALA A 495 9.36 -11.66 -43.52
N GLY A 496 9.61 -12.93 -43.88
CA GLY A 496 8.54 -13.88 -44.20
C GLY A 496 7.60 -14.18 -43.04
N SER A 497 8.16 -14.47 -41.85
CA SER A 497 7.35 -14.76 -40.66
C SER A 497 6.56 -13.55 -40.15
N LEU A 498 7.17 -12.36 -40.11
CA LEU A 498 6.47 -11.14 -39.71
C LEU A 498 5.37 -10.76 -40.71
N SER A 499 5.60 -10.97 -42.01
CA SER A 499 4.58 -10.76 -43.05
C SER A 499 3.37 -11.68 -42.84
N THR A 500 3.59 -12.93 -42.41
CA THR A 500 2.51 -13.88 -42.13
C THR A 500 1.71 -13.47 -40.89
N ILE A 501 2.37 -13.03 -39.81
CA ILE A 501 1.69 -12.53 -38.60
C ILE A 501 0.88 -11.26 -38.92
N LEU A 502 1.47 -10.31 -39.66
CA LEU A 502 0.78 -9.08 -40.07
C LEU A 502 -0.44 -9.36 -40.96
N ALA A 503 -0.35 -10.34 -41.87
CA ALA A 503 -1.46 -10.75 -42.71
C ALA A 503 -2.61 -11.33 -41.85
N GLU A 504 -2.29 -12.16 -40.85
CA GLU A 504 -3.29 -12.75 -39.96
C GLU A 504 -3.94 -11.69 -39.05
N MET A 505 -3.15 -10.76 -38.49
CA MET A 505 -3.69 -9.62 -37.73
C MET A 505 -4.60 -8.74 -38.58
N THR A 506 -4.21 -8.48 -39.84
CA THR A 506 -5.02 -7.66 -40.78
C THR A 506 -6.34 -8.35 -41.08
N LYS A 507 -6.33 -9.68 -41.26
CA LYS A 507 -7.54 -10.49 -41.46
C LYS A 507 -8.45 -10.47 -40.23
N GLN A 508 -7.89 -10.65 -39.02
CA GLN A 508 -8.67 -10.58 -37.77
C GLN A 508 -9.28 -9.19 -37.56
N LEU A 509 -8.57 -8.10 -37.89
CA LEU A 509 -9.10 -6.74 -37.83
C LEU A 509 -10.22 -6.50 -38.87
N ALA A 510 -10.10 -7.08 -40.06
CA ALA A 510 -11.15 -7.02 -41.09
C ALA A 510 -12.41 -7.78 -40.65
N GLU A 511 -12.28 -8.94 -40.00
CA GLU A 511 -13.41 -9.68 -39.42
C GLU A 511 -14.11 -8.87 -38.31
N ILE A 512 -13.36 -8.15 -37.47
CA ILE A 512 -13.93 -7.23 -36.47
C ILE A 512 -14.69 -6.07 -37.14
N ALA A 513 -14.13 -5.49 -38.20
CA ALA A 513 -14.74 -4.37 -38.92
C ALA A 513 -16.05 -4.77 -39.62
N ASP A 514 -16.11 -5.96 -40.21
CA ASP A 514 -17.30 -6.46 -40.90
C ASP A 514 -18.43 -6.80 -39.92
N HIS A 515 -18.11 -7.21 -38.70
CA HIS A 515 -19.09 -7.37 -37.63
C HIS A 515 -19.71 -6.04 -37.15
N ASN A 516 -19.13 -4.89 -37.49
CA ASN A 516 -19.60 -3.58 -37.01
C ASN A 516 -20.51 -2.85 -38.02
N SER A 517 -20.64 -3.34 -39.26
CA SER A 517 -21.39 -2.68 -40.34
C SER A 517 -22.91 -2.93 -40.32
N GLN A 518 -23.43 -3.80 -39.44
CA GLN A 518 -24.84 -4.25 -39.46
C GLN A 518 -25.79 -3.58 -38.44
N VAL A 519 -25.43 -2.46 -37.80
CA VAL A 519 -26.37 -1.72 -36.93
C VAL A 519 -26.33 -0.22 -37.26
N PRO A 520 -27.39 0.36 -37.87
CA PRO A 520 -27.49 1.80 -38.03
C PRO A 520 -27.87 2.42 -36.67
N ILE A 521 -26.87 2.84 -35.90
CA ILE A 521 -27.10 3.65 -34.70
C ILE A 521 -27.28 5.10 -35.16
N SER A 522 -28.54 5.56 -35.20
CA SER A 522 -28.85 6.98 -35.38
C SER A 522 -28.70 7.70 -34.05
N VAL A 523 -27.65 8.52 -33.90
CA VAL A 523 -27.52 9.51 -32.82
C VAL A 523 -27.37 10.88 -33.47
N PRO A 524 -28.11 11.92 -33.05
CA PRO A 524 -28.04 13.24 -33.67
C PRO A 524 -26.74 13.95 -33.25
N LEU A 525 -25.92 14.30 -34.24
CA LEU A 525 -24.74 15.14 -34.09
C LEU A 525 -25.14 16.61 -34.11
N VAL A 526 -24.86 17.31 -33.01
CA VAL A 526 -24.73 18.77 -32.98
C VAL A 526 -23.35 19.10 -33.56
N SER A 527 -23.33 19.88 -34.65
CA SER A 527 -22.14 20.34 -35.35
C SER A 527 -22.11 21.86 -35.31
N ASP A 528 -21.01 22.45 -34.84
CA ASP A 528 -20.58 23.78 -35.27
C ASP A 528 -19.05 23.94 -35.18
N TYR A 529 -18.50 24.39 -36.32
CA TYR A 529 -17.26 25.13 -36.59
C TYR A 529 -15.89 24.62 -36.10
N VAL A 530 -14.96 24.36 -37.04
CA VAL A 530 -13.95 25.33 -37.55
C VAL A 530 -13.21 24.73 -38.77
N SER A 531 -12.99 25.59 -39.76
CA SER A 531 -12.51 25.35 -41.11
C SER A 531 -10.99 25.10 -41.28
N SER A 532 -10.69 24.24 -42.25
CA SER A 532 -9.75 24.38 -43.39
C SER A 532 -8.29 24.79 -43.18
N SER A 533 -7.37 23.94 -43.68
CA SER A 533 -6.57 24.25 -44.89
C SER A 533 -5.62 23.08 -45.23
N SER A 534 -5.86 22.42 -46.37
CA SER A 534 -4.91 21.52 -47.03
C SER A 534 -4.41 22.14 -48.34
N ALA A 535 -3.15 21.88 -48.66
CA ALA A 535 -2.59 22.07 -50.01
C ALA A 535 -1.85 20.79 -50.41
N ALA A 536 -2.31 20.18 -51.49
CA ALA A 536 -1.64 19.11 -52.25
C ALA A 536 -0.50 19.71 -53.12
N PRO A 537 0.37 18.95 -53.83
CA PRO A 537 0.00 18.07 -54.96
C PRO A 537 0.81 16.74 -55.00
N ALA A 538 0.27 15.60 -55.46
CA ALA A 538 0.01 15.11 -56.83
C ALA A 538 1.09 14.15 -57.37
N ALA A 539 0.59 13.17 -58.12
CA ALA A 539 1.19 11.91 -58.53
C ALA A 539 2.19 11.99 -59.69
N ALA A 540 3.00 10.94 -59.84
CA ALA A 540 3.61 10.54 -61.10
C ALA A 540 3.48 9.01 -61.29
N ALA A 541 3.37 8.61 -62.54
CA ALA A 541 2.76 7.38 -63.02
C ALA A 541 3.76 6.39 -63.68
N SER A 542 3.24 5.19 -63.98
CA SER A 542 3.56 4.32 -65.14
C SER A 542 4.69 3.26 -65.05
N ALA A 543 4.28 2.00 -64.81
CA ALA A 543 4.30 0.81 -65.71
C ALA A 543 5.64 0.28 -66.35
N PRO A 544 5.66 -0.86 -67.10
CA PRO A 544 5.77 -2.25 -66.60
C PRO A 544 6.77 -3.17 -67.38
N ALA A 545 7.05 -4.39 -66.89
CA ALA A 545 7.56 -5.56 -67.65
C ALA A 545 7.52 -6.81 -66.73
N ALA A 546 6.85 -7.95 -67.00
CA ALA A 546 6.87 -8.93 -68.11
C ALA A 546 7.72 -10.18 -67.80
N GLY A 547 7.10 -11.36 -67.92
CA GLY A 547 7.70 -12.71 -67.99
C GLY A 547 7.77 -13.46 -66.65
N GLY A 548 7.36 -14.72 -66.49
CA GLY A 548 7.02 -15.79 -67.43
C GLY A 548 7.51 -17.14 -66.86
N ALA A 549 6.77 -18.23 -67.15
CA ALA A 549 7.03 -19.65 -66.82
C ALA A 549 6.81 -20.06 -65.34
N GLY A 550 6.08 -21.12 -64.99
CA GLY A 550 5.70 -22.34 -65.71
C GLY A 550 6.30 -23.55 -64.99
N GLY A 551 5.48 -24.46 -64.43
CA GLY A 551 5.99 -25.67 -63.78
C GLY A 551 4.96 -26.45 -62.97
N ASP A 552 4.23 -27.33 -63.65
CA ASP A 552 3.47 -28.44 -63.08
C ASP A 552 4.37 -29.42 -62.30
N GLY A 553 3.83 -30.02 -61.23
CA GLY A 553 4.52 -31.08 -60.47
C GLY A 553 3.61 -31.79 -59.47
N ASN A 554 3.01 -32.89 -59.93
CA ASN A 554 2.06 -33.76 -59.26
C ASN A 554 2.76 -34.90 -58.47
N ARG A 555 2.00 -35.59 -57.58
CA ARG A 555 2.29 -36.86 -56.84
C ARG A 555 3.32 -36.77 -55.70
N GLY A 556 3.19 -37.45 -54.56
CA GLY A 556 2.30 -38.52 -54.10
C GLY A 556 3.03 -39.31 -52.97
N GLU A 557 2.31 -40.19 -52.27
CA GLU A 557 2.79 -41.23 -51.31
C GLU A 557 2.97 -40.75 -49.86
N LYS A 558 2.17 -41.16 -48.85
CA LYS A 558 1.94 -42.49 -48.23
C LYS A 558 3.22 -43.20 -47.73
N GLY A 559 3.36 -43.23 -46.41
CA GLY A 559 4.28 -44.09 -45.67
C GLY A 559 3.78 -44.27 -44.24
N GLU A 560 3.43 -45.51 -43.90
CA GLU A 560 2.81 -45.98 -42.66
C GLU A 560 3.87 -46.68 -41.79
N ALA A 561 3.57 -46.78 -40.49
CA ALA A 561 3.96 -47.84 -39.54
C ALA A 561 5.04 -47.58 -38.46
N ALA A 562 4.56 -47.85 -37.23
CA ALA A 562 5.17 -48.57 -36.11
C ALA A 562 6.26 -47.89 -35.26
N ALA A 563 6.46 -48.19 -33.97
CA ALA A 563 5.68 -48.74 -32.88
C ALA A 563 6.59 -48.72 -31.63
N SER A 564 5.98 -48.69 -30.45
CA SER A 564 6.47 -49.25 -29.17
C SER A 564 7.66 -48.62 -28.44
N SER A 565 7.37 -48.12 -27.23
CA SER A 565 8.12 -48.43 -26.01
C SER A 565 7.23 -48.18 -24.79
N ALA A 566 6.74 -49.27 -24.21
CA ALA A 566 6.13 -49.30 -22.88
C ALA A 566 7.23 -49.48 -21.82
N SER A 567 7.06 -48.87 -20.65
CA SER A 567 7.69 -49.31 -19.40
C SER A 567 6.72 -49.09 -18.25
N THR A 568 6.39 -50.21 -17.61
CA THR A 568 5.52 -50.46 -16.47
C THR A 568 6.19 -50.19 -15.11
N GLY A 569 5.36 -49.98 -14.08
CA GLY A 569 5.66 -50.10 -12.65
C GLY A 569 6.07 -48.77 -12.01
N ASP A 570 5.65 -48.39 -10.80
CA ASP A 570 5.23 -49.21 -9.67
C ASP A 570 4.47 -48.36 -8.65
N ASP A 571 3.68 -49.06 -7.83
CA ASP A 571 2.73 -48.59 -6.83
C ASP A 571 3.35 -47.95 -5.57
N GLY A 572 2.52 -47.15 -4.89
CA GLY A 572 2.43 -47.18 -3.43
C GLY A 572 3.17 -46.07 -2.67
N GLY A 573 2.42 -45.25 -1.93
CA GLY A 573 3.01 -44.37 -0.93
C GLY A 573 2.05 -43.33 -0.36
N GLU A 574 1.02 -43.78 0.35
CA GLU A 574 0.31 -42.93 1.31
C GLU A 574 1.32 -42.45 2.38
N GLY A 575 1.43 -41.14 2.55
CA GLY A 575 2.34 -40.50 3.49
C GLY A 575 1.61 -39.44 4.31
N GLU A 576 1.32 -39.80 5.56
CA GLU A 576 0.71 -39.00 6.61
C GLU A 576 1.30 -37.59 6.77
N MET A 577 0.40 -36.64 7.03
CA MET A 577 0.71 -35.36 7.65
C MET A 577 1.22 -35.56 9.08
N ALA A 578 2.50 -35.34 9.31
CA ALA A 578 3.06 -35.20 10.65
C ALA A 578 3.96 -33.96 10.77
N ALA A 579 3.51 -33.07 11.66
CA ALA A 579 4.18 -31.96 12.34
C ALA A 579 5.69 -31.71 12.07
N ASP A 580 5.98 -30.54 11.51
CA ASP A 580 7.31 -29.93 11.53
C ASP A 580 7.48 -29.10 12.81
N ASP A 581 7.91 -29.76 13.89
CA ASP A 581 8.24 -29.15 15.19
C ASP A 581 9.59 -29.67 15.72
N ARG A 582 10.65 -29.61 14.88
CA ARG A 582 12.03 -29.91 15.32
C ARG A 582 13.07 -29.02 14.67
N ARG A 583 13.10 -27.74 15.07
CA ARG A 583 14.29 -26.90 14.90
C ARG A 583 14.58 -25.99 16.08
N ARG A 584 14.50 -26.53 17.31
CA ARG A 584 15.03 -25.87 18.53
C ARG A 584 15.54 -26.88 19.56
N GLN A 585 16.58 -27.63 19.23
CA GLN A 585 17.39 -28.34 20.21
C GLN A 585 18.77 -28.70 19.63
N ARG A 586 19.66 -27.72 19.55
CA ARG A 586 21.12 -27.92 19.46
C ARG A 586 21.82 -26.61 19.77
N ARG A 587 22.10 -26.38 21.06
CA ARG A 587 23.18 -25.56 21.63
C ARG A 587 23.03 -25.54 23.15
N ARG A 588 23.21 -26.71 23.77
CA ARG A 588 23.51 -26.82 25.20
C ARG A 588 24.27 -28.12 25.41
N GLY A 589 25.55 -28.02 25.73
CA GLY A 589 26.40 -29.16 26.08
C GLY A 589 27.72 -29.16 25.32
N GLU A 590 28.65 -28.29 25.71
CA GLU A 590 30.09 -28.58 25.61
C GLU A 590 30.84 -27.55 26.47
N GLN A 591 31.16 -27.94 27.70
CA GLN A 591 32.45 -27.71 28.35
C GLN A 591 32.41 -28.37 29.73
N THR A 592 32.77 -29.65 29.73
CA THR A 592 33.20 -30.40 30.90
C THR A 592 34.61 -29.98 31.32
N ALA A 593 34.79 -30.01 32.63
CA ALA A 593 35.99 -29.68 33.39
C ALA A 593 37.27 -30.38 32.93
N LYS A 594 38.41 -29.70 33.13
CA LYS A 594 39.69 -30.35 33.40
C LYS A 594 40.55 -29.50 34.36
N ALA A 595 40.59 -30.00 35.60
CA ALA A 595 41.65 -30.01 36.61
C ALA A 595 42.83 -29.02 36.52
N ALA A 596 43.12 -28.38 37.66
CA ALA A 596 44.28 -28.65 38.54
C ALA A 596 44.95 -27.38 39.09
N ASP A 597 45.15 -27.42 40.41
CA ASP A 597 46.29 -26.95 41.20
C ASP A 597 46.71 -25.46 41.29
N GLY A 598 47.07 -25.10 42.52
CA GLY A 598 47.82 -23.91 42.92
C GLY A 598 46.90 -22.80 43.40
N GLY A 599 46.90 -22.35 44.66
CA GLY A 599 47.92 -22.40 45.69
C GLY A 599 48.02 -21.01 46.30
N SER A 600 47.80 -20.95 47.62
CA SER A 600 48.47 -20.07 48.58
C SER A 600 48.45 -18.53 48.43
N MET A 601 48.21 -17.91 49.60
CA MET A 601 48.77 -16.68 50.16
C MET A 601 47.90 -15.42 50.22
N MET A 602 47.72 -15.00 51.49
CA MET A 602 47.81 -13.64 52.05
C MET A 602 46.78 -12.62 51.52
N GLY A 603 46.07 -11.85 52.33
CA GLY A 603 46.21 -11.45 53.73
C GLY A 603 45.42 -10.14 53.87
N ASP A 604 44.86 -9.91 55.05
CA ASP A 604 44.58 -8.66 55.79
C ASP A 604 44.32 -7.37 54.97
N GLU A 605 43.25 -6.59 55.19
CA GLU A 605 42.65 -6.08 56.43
C GLU A 605 41.15 -5.78 56.27
#